data_AF-A0A834GJJ2-F1
#
_entry.id   AF-A0A834GJJ2-F1
#
_cell.length_a   1.000
_cell.length_b   1.000
_cell.length_c   1.000
_cell.angle_alpha   90.00
_cell.angle_beta   90.00
_cell.angle_gamma   90.00
#
_symmetry.space_group_name_H-M   'P 1'
#
loop_
_entity.id
_entity.type
_entity.pdbx_description
1 polymer ?
#
loop_
_entity_poly.entity_id
_entity_poly.type
_entity_poly.pdbx_seq_one_letter_code
_entity_poly.pdbx_strand_id
1 'polypeptide(L)'
;MAESMASFLMENLDELMSCKRDLIREEEDQIAWLHTYLQLLIAFLKDLQIKFKDHQGVKNLEARIRDVVYEAETAVDLFIVNTVLKEEEEEEEEENMRMNMKLKKKIEKENMTTKLMKKICILGKTGHDGSLNFGHVLKGEEEEEEEEEEDRITKLMKKTGHDRSLNLDHVKKEIEAIKTEVNEMYDKRTYGVQTSNTPAQKYARSLFTFYGGCIDGYHGRPNSRFKLLRVLHSSFSSQPCVIEVQLVLLRYLDLGDLVRPASILQNAKHSLPASISNLWNLETLIVYPYGDFYLPHSIRKMVKLRHVRVTGTWYDIDIESPDNLVDYPLFMDNLQTLSWINPWSCTDVLARSPNLRKLGLRVSKCGYTDGRLSLLPNLDFLNHVQELKLSTKLERIHNLGTTKFPPNLTKLTLKGTRLSSGDMSTLAKLLPNLEALKLCRDLLPRLCWETSEVFPKLKFLKFASYGILRWVASSEYFPSLERLVLERCSLLEKIPSEIGDILTLKTIELHQCKPSLASSARQIKEEQESLGNNGLQIKIF
;
A
#
# COMPACT_ATOMS: atom_id res chain seq x y z
N MET A 1 7.31 27.15 0.80
CA MET A 1 7.57 25.70 0.58
C MET A 1 8.80 25.24 1.36
N ALA A 2 9.87 26.02 1.40
CA ALA A 2 11.07 25.68 2.18
C ALA A 2 10.79 25.58 3.69
N GLU A 3 9.92 26.46 4.22
CA GLU A 3 9.54 26.49 5.64
C GLU A 3 8.88 25.19 6.09
N SER A 4 7.86 24.72 5.36
CA SER A 4 7.16 23.47 5.68
C SER A 4 8.08 22.24 5.61
N MET A 5 9.09 22.26 4.76
CA MET A 5 10.05 21.16 4.66
C MET A 5 11.07 21.18 5.81
N ALA A 6 11.55 22.36 6.18
CA ALA A 6 12.44 22.51 7.34
C ALA A 6 11.73 22.10 8.65
N SER A 7 10.44 22.43 8.80
CA SER A 7 9.64 21.99 9.94
C SER A 7 9.48 20.48 9.99
N PHE A 8 9.24 19.83 8.84
CA PHE A 8 9.14 18.37 8.77
C PHE A 8 10.47 17.67 9.09
N LEU A 9 11.60 18.23 8.64
CA LEU A 9 12.91 17.69 9.00
C LEU A 9 13.19 17.83 10.50
N MET A 10 12.81 18.96 11.12
CA MET A 10 12.93 19.13 12.57
C MET A 10 12.13 18.08 13.36
N GLU A 11 10.88 17.81 12.97
CA GLU A 11 10.07 16.76 13.61
C GLU A 11 10.76 15.39 13.55
N ASN A 12 11.41 15.07 12.42
CA ASN A 12 12.18 13.83 12.29
C ASN A 12 13.44 13.82 13.17
N LEU A 13 14.13 14.96 13.31
CA LEU A 13 15.29 15.08 14.20
C LEU A 13 14.89 14.96 15.67
N ASP A 14 13.72 15.49 16.06
CA ASP A 14 13.16 15.33 17.41
C ASP A 14 12.87 13.85 17.72
N GLU A 15 12.25 13.13 16.78
CA GLU A 15 12.06 11.69 16.89
C GLU A 15 13.40 10.94 16.99
N LEU A 16 14.41 11.36 16.23
CA LEU A 16 15.74 10.74 16.22
C LEU A 16 16.51 10.99 17.52
N MET A 17 16.43 12.20 18.09
CA MET A 17 16.99 12.55 19.40
C MET A 17 16.30 11.80 20.55
N SER A 18 15.04 11.37 20.36
CA SER A 18 14.33 10.53 21.32
C SER A 18 14.76 9.05 21.30
N CYS A 19 15.58 8.65 20.31
CA CYS A 19 16.05 7.27 20.13
C CYS A 19 17.18 6.94 21.12
N LYS A 20 17.10 5.77 21.78
CA LYS A 20 18.07 5.34 22.83
C LYS A 20 19.30 4.58 22.30
N ARG A 21 19.62 4.65 21.00
CA ARG A 21 20.76 3.91 20.43
C ARG A 21 22.09 4.64 20.70
N ASP A 22 23.12 3.90 21.09
CA ASP A 22 24.41 4.47 21.48
C ASP A 22 25.12 5.19 20.32
N LEU A 23 25.02 4.67 19.09
CA LEU A 23 25.57 5.29 17.87
C LEU A 23 24.91 6.62 17.50
N ILE A 24 23.65 6.86 17.93
CA ILE A 24 22.96 8.13 17.72
C ILE A 24 23.40 9.16 18.78
N ARG A 25 23.72 8.70 20.00
CA ARG A 25 24.24 9.55 21.08
C ARG A 25 25.63 10.11 20.78
N GLU A 26 26.47 9.36 20.06
CA GLU A 26 27.81 9.83 19.67
C GLU A 26 27.78 11.06 18.74
N GLU A 27 26.68 11.28 18.02
CA GLU A 27 26.50 12.39 17.06
C GLU A 27 25.41 13.39 17.53
N GLU A 28 25.01 13.34 18.80
CA GLU A 28 23.95 14.16 19.40
C GLU A 28 24.21 15.66 19.22
N ASP A 29 25.47 16.09 19.34
CA ASP A 29 25.87 17.49 19.13
C ASP A 29 25.66 17.96 17.68
N GLN A 30 25.89 17.09 16.70
CA GLN A 30 25.69 17.43 15.28
C GLN A 30 24.21 17.47 14.91
N ILE A 31 23.41 16.58 15.50
CA ILE A 31 21.96 16.53 15.33
C ILE A 31 21.31 17.76 16.00
N ALA A 32 21.74 18.11 17.21
CA ALA A 32 21.29 19.30 17.93
C ALA A 32 21.68 20.60 17.20
N TRP A 33 22.88 20.65 16.62
CA TRP A 33 23.33 21.77 15.78
C TRP A 33 22.42 21.94 14.55
N LEU A 34 22.10 20.84 13.85
CA LEU A 34 21.24 20.88 12.68
C LEU A 34 19.80 21.28 13.04
N HIS A 35 19.29 20.78 14.16
CA HIS A 35 17.96 21.12 14.68
C HIS A 35 17.83 22.61 14.98
N THR A 36 18.77 23.15 15.78
CA THR A 36 18.85 24.57 16.12
C THR A 36 18.93 25.44 14.86
N TYR A 37 19.67 24.97 13.86
CA TYR A 37 19.82 25.68 12.61
C TYR A 37 18.52 25.73 11.77
N LEU A 38 17.82 24.60 11.62
CA LEU A 38 16.55 24.56 10.91
C LEU A 38 15.50 25.45 11.58
N GLN A 39 15.52 25.51 12.92
CA GLN A 39 14.66 26.41 13.68
C GLN A 39 14.93 27.88 13.36
N LEU A 40 16.20 28.27 13.26
CA LEU A 40 16.62 29.61 12.83
C LEU A 40 16.18 29.93 11.39
N LEU A 41 16.34 28.98 10.46
CA LEU A 41 15.90 29.14 9.07
C LEU A 41 14.38 29.33 8.93
N ILE A 42 13.59 28.59 9.71
CA ILE A 42 12.12 28.72 9.70
C ILE A 42 11.72 30.10 10.22
N ALA A 43 12.29 30.54 11.34
CA ALA A 43 12.04 31.88 11.88
C ALA A 43 12.40 32.97 10.86
N PHE A 44 13.50 32.78 10.14
CA PHE A 44 13.98 33.67 9.10
C PHE A 44 13.07 33.71 7.87
N LEU A 45 12.64 32.56 7.35
CA LEU A 45 11.71 32.48 6.22
C LEU A 45 10.37 33.17 6.54
N LYS A 46 9.88 33.04 7.79
CA LYS A 46 8.69 33.73 8.27
C LYS A 46 8.87 35.25 8.24
N ASP A 47 10.01 35.78 8.71
CA ASP A 47 10.29 37.22 8.71
C ASP A 47 10.43 37.81 7.29
N LEU A 48 11.09 37.07 6.37
CA LEU A 48 11.23 37.49 4.98
C LEU A 48 9.91 37.47 4.20
N GLN A 49 9.05 36.47 4.42
CA GLN A 49 7.74 36.40 3.76
C GLN A 49 6.82 37.56 4.17
N ILE A 50 6.95 38.06 5.40
CA ILE A 50 6.19 39.21 5.90
C ILE A 50 6.70 40.52 5.26
N LYS A 51 8.02 40.69 5.13
CA LYS A 51 8.61 41.97 4.69
C LYS A 51 8.77 42.12 3.18
N PHE A 52 8.90 41.03 2.41
CA PHE A 52 9.38 41.09 1.02
C PHE A 52 8.71 40.08 0.06
N LYS A 53 7.38 39.90 0.20
CA LYS A 53 6.55 38.89 -0.47
C LYS A 53 6.76 38.72 -2.00
N ASP A 54 7.17 39.77 -2.70
CA ASP A 54 7.31 39.77 -4.17
C ASP A 54 8.76 40.01 -4.68
N HIS A 55 9.77 40.02 -3.79
CA HIS A 55 11.14 40.29 -4.20
C HIS A 55 11.82 39.04 -4.79
N GLN A 56 12.36 39.15 -6.00
CA GLN A 56 12.99 38.00 -6.71
C GLN A 56 14.19 37.41 -5.95
N GLY A 57 14.94 38.24 -5.21
CA GLY A 57 16.05 37.76 -4.36
C GLY A 57 15.58 36.83 -3.24
N VAL A 58 14.39 37.08 -2.67
CA VAL A 58 13.82 36.23 -1.61
C VAL A 58 13.37 34.88 -2.18
N LYS A 59 12.86 34.85 -3.42
CA LYS A 59 12.50 33.60 -4.11
C LYS A 59 13.73 32.74 -4.42
N ASN A 60 14.83 33.36 -4.83
CA ASN A 60 16.10 32.67 -5.07
C ASN A 60 16.68 32.12 -3.77
N LEU A 61 16.61 32.90 -2.68
CA LEU A 61 17.05 32.46 -1.37
C LEU A 61 16.19 31.33 -0.80
N GLU A 62 14.86 31.39 -0.96
CA GLU A 62 13.96 30.30 -0.57
C GLU A 62 14.31 29.01 -1.31
N ALA A 63 14.66 29.10 -2.60
CA ALA A 63 15.10 27.94 -3.38
C ALA A 63 16.42 27.36 -2.84
N ARG A 64 17.40 28.18 -2.49
CA ARG A 64 18.68 27.71 -1.91
C ARG A 64 18.52 27.12 -0.52
N ILE A 65 17.72 27.74 0.34
CA ILE A 65 17.41 27.20 1.67
C ILE A 65 16.73 25.84 1.52
N ARG A 66 15.81 25.69 0.57
CA ARG A 66 15.17 24.41 0.28
C ARG A 66 16.20 23.34 -0.14
N ASP A 67 17.19 23.70 -0.95
CA ASP A 67 18.21 22.77 -1.42
C ASP A 67 19.14 22.34 -0.27
N VAL A 68 19.55 23.26 0.61
CA VAL A 68 20.32 22.96 1.83
C VAL A 68 19.54 22.07 2.81
N VAL A 69 18.23 22.32 2.98
CA VAL A 69 17.36 21.46 3.80
C VAL A 69 17.28 20.05 3.21
N TYR A 70 17.24 19.92 1.88
CA TYR A 70 17.26 18.61 1.21
C TYR A 70 18.59 17.87 1.38
N GLU A 71 19.71 18.58 1.34
CA GLU A 71 21.03 17.99 1.59
C GLU A 71 21.17 17.52 3.04
N ALA A 72 20.69 18.32 4.00
CA ALA A 72 20.68 17.96 5.41
C ALA A 72 19.79 16.74 5.71
N GLU A 73 18.57 16.68 5.17
CA GLU A 73 17.70 15.50 5.28
C GLU A 73 18.39 14.26 4.70
N THR A 74 19.13 14.41 3.59
CA THR A 74 19.83 13.29 2.98
C THR A 74 21.02 12.79 3.79
N ALA A 75 21.78 13.70 4.41
CA ALA A 75 22.90 13.32 5.28
C ALA A 75 22.40 12.53 6.50
N VAL A 76 21.28 12.97 7.09
CA VAL A 76 20.61 12.29 8.21
C VAL A 76 20.05 10.93 7.78
N ASP A 77 19.35 10.86 6.65
CA ASP A 77 18.80 9.60 6.13
C ASP A 77 19.91 8.58 5.80
N LEU A 78 21.03 9.04 5.19
CA LEU A 78 22.19 8.18 4.93
C LEU A 78 22.84 7.67 6.21
N PHE A 79 22.92 8.52 7.24
CA PHE A 79 23.42 8.13 8.54
C PHE A 79 22.56 7.02 9.16
N ILE A 80 21.23 7.21 9.22
CA ILE A 80 20.31 6.19 9.74
C ILE A 80 20.43 4.87 8.98
N VAL A 81 20.46 4.93 7.64
CA VAL A 81 20.58 3.72 6.80
C VAL A 81 21.87 2.98 7.08
N ASN A 82 22.99 3.70 7.24
CA ASN A 82 24.27 3.09 7.57
C ASN A 82 24.30 2.54 9.00
N THR A 83 23.57 3.14 9.95
CA THR A 83 23.42 2.61 11.30
C THR A 83 22.65 1.29 11.30
N VAL A 84 21.53 1.21 10.58
CA VAL A 84 20.68 0.01 10.54
C VAL A 84 21.33 -1.15 9.79
N LEU A 85 21.98 -0.89 8.64
CA LEU A 85 22.65 -1.95 7.89
C LEU A 85 23.80 -2.59 8.66
N LYS A 86 24.43 -1.84 9.58
CA LYS A 86 25.52 -2.37 10.40
C LYS A 86 25.02 -3.18 11.60
N GLU A 87 23.86 -2.85 12.18
CA GLU A 87 23.24 -3.72 13.18
C GLU A 87 22.91 -5.10 12.58
N GLU A 88 22.45 -5.14 11.33
CA GLU A 88 22.20 -6.42 10.62
C GLU A 88 23.50 -7.18 10.31
N GLU A 89 24.58 -6.49 9.89
CA GLU A 89 25.90 -7.12 9.66
C GLU A 89 26.55 -7.62 10.96
N GLU A 90 26.45 -6.86 12.06
CA GLU A 90 26.97 -7.26 13.38
C GLU A 90 26.18 -8.44 13.96
N GLU A 91 24.85 -8.48 13.80
CA GLU A 91 24.02 -9.62 14.21
C GLU A 91 24.32 -10.89 13.40
N GLU A 92 24.54 -10.77 12.08
CA GLU A 92 24.87 -11.90 11.19
C GLU A 92 26.30 -12.41 11.45
N GLU A 93 27.27 -11.53 11.74
CA GLU A 93 28.62 -11.93 12.15
C GLU A 93 28.62 -12.60 13.53
N GLU A 94 27.84 -12.10 14.50
CA GLU A 94 27.68 -12.76 15.82
C GLU A 94 27.04 -14.15 15.70
N GLU A 95 26.02 -14.30 14.85
CA GLU A 95 25.34 -15.58 14.66
C GLU A 95 26.24 -16.60 13.94
N ASN A 96 26.97 -16.16 12.92
CA ASN A 96 27.99 -16.98 12.22
C ASN A 96 29.13 -17.38 13.16
N MET A 97 29.60 -16.47 14.02
CA MET A 97 30.65 -16.77 14.98
C MET A 97 30.17 -17.74 16.06
N ARG A 98 28.92 -17.60 16.55
CA ARG A 98 28.29 -18.59 17.45
C ARG A 98 28.15 -19.97 16.80
N MET A 99 27.80 -20.03 15.52
CA MET A 99 27.68 -21.28 14.78
C MET A 99 29.04 -21.95 14.60
N ASN A 100 30.08 -21.18 14.28
CA ASN A 100 31.46 -21.66 14.19
C ASN A 100 32.00 -22.15 15.54
N MET A 101 31.69 -21.47 16.65
CA MET A 101 32.07 -21.92 18.00
C MET A 101 31.43 -23.28 18.33
N LYS A 102 30.13 -23.47 18.03
CA LYS A 102 29.44 -24.77 18.19
C LYS A 102 30.09 -25.87 17.34
N LEU A 103 30.50 -25.55 16.12
CA LEU A 103 31.16 -26.50 15.22
C LEU A 103 32.55 -26.89 15.73
N LYS A 104 33.35 -25.93 16.20
CA LYS A 104 34.68 -26.15 16.78
C LYS A 104 34.61 -27.06 18.02
N LYS A 105 33.67 -26.78 18.95
CA LYS A 105 33.38 -27.64 20.13
C LYS A 105 33.00 -29.07 19.73
N LYS A 106 32.26 -29.24 18.63
CA LYS A 106 31.86 -30.56 18.13
C LYS A 106 33.06 -31.35 17.56
N ILE A 107 33.95 -30.68 16.84
CA ILE A 107 35.18 -31.27 16.29
C ILE A 107 36.14 -31.69 17.40
N GLU A 108 36.35 -30.84 18.42
CA GLU A 108 37.19 -31.16 19.58
C GLU A 108 36.66 -32.37 20.35
N LYS A 109 35.34 -32.43 20.56
CA LYS A 109 34.68 -33.59 21.17
C LYS A 109 34.88 -34.87 20.33
N GLU A 110 34.72 -34.80 19.01
CA GLU A 110 34.96 -35.96 18.13
C GLU A 110 36.42 -36.43 18.16
N ASN A 111 37.38 -35.49 18.16
CA ASN A 111 38.81 -35.77 18.27
C ASN A 111 39.17 -36.42 19.62
N MET A 112 38.58 -35.94 20.72
CA MET A 112 38.72 -36.58 22.04
C MET A 112 38.15 -38.00 22.04
N THR A 113 37.00 -38.20 21.42
CA THR A 113 36.35 -39.52 21.31
C THR A 113 37.24 -40.50 20.52
N THR A 114 37.89 -40.04 19.44
CA THR A 114 38.84 -40.85 18.67
C THR A 114 40.12 -41.17 19.46
N LYS A 115 40.61 -40.23 20.28
CA LYS A 115 41.78 -40.43 21.14
C LYS A 115 41.49 -41.43 22.27
N LEU A 116 40.29 -41.39 22.86
CA LEU A 116 39.78 -42.36 23.83
C LEU A 116 39.62 -43.75 23.21
N MET A 117 39.03 -43.85 22.02
CA MET A 117 38.91 -45.10 21.25
C MET A 117 40.29 -45.73 20.99
N LYS A 118 41.31 -44.94 20.61
CA LYS A 118 42.68 -45.42 20.44
C LYS A 118 43.29 -45.94 21.75
N LYS A 119 43.08 -45.26 22.88
CA LYS A 119 43.55 -45.72 24.20
C LYS A 119 42.86 -47.00 24.66
N ILE A 120 41.54 -47.13 24.48
CA ILE A 120 40.79 -48.36 24.78
C ILE A 120 41.28 -49.53 23.93
N CYS A 121 41.58 -49.28 22.65
CA CYS A 121 42.11 -50.29 21.73
C CYS A 121 43.53 -50.76 22.13
N ILE A 122 44.31 -49.91 22.80
CA ILE A 122 45.62 -50.25 23.37
C ILE A 122 45.44 -51.04 24.69
N LEU A 123 44.50 -50.63 25.56
CA LEU A 123 44.21 -51.30 26.83
C LEU A 123 43.61 -52.70 26.63
N GLY A 124 42.83 -52.92 25.56
CA GLY A 124 42.35 -54.26 25.18
C GLY A 124 43.46 -55.24 24.77
N LYS A 125 44.71 -54.78 24.60
CA LYS A 125 45.88 -55.63 24.31
C LYS A 125 46.76 -55.92 25.53
N THR A 126 46.52 -55.29 26.68
CA THR A 126 47.28 -55.50 27.92
C THR A 126 46.31 -55.88 29.05
N GLY A 127 46.29 -57.16 29.41
CA GLY A 127 45.46 -57.65 30.50
C GLY A 127 45.85 -57.09 31.87
N HIS A 128 44.81 -56.91 32.68
CA HIS A 128 44.76 -56.68 34.14
C HIS A 128 44.93 -55.28 34.75
N ASP A 129 43.83 -54.92 35.43
CA ASP A 129 43.67 -54.27 36.74
C ASP A 129 44.14 -52.83 36.96
N GLY A 130 43.24 -52.00 37.49
CA GLY A 130 43.51 -50.62 37.89
C GLY A 130 42.46 -49.60 37.44
N SER A 131 41.52 -49.30 38.33
CA SER A 131 40.66 -48.12 38.29
C SER A 131 41.45 -46.83 38.02
N LEU A 132 41.26 -46.20 36.86
CA LEU A 132 41.81 -44.87 36.56
C LEU A 132 40.68 -43.86 36.34
N ASN A 133 40.65 -42.85 37.20
CA ASN A 133 39.67 -41.78 37.27
C ASN A 133 40.03 -40.66 36.26
N PHE A 134 39.38 -40.64 35.09
CA PHE A 134 39.70 -39.70 33.99
C PHE A 134 38.99 -38.33 34.10
N GLY A 135 38.15 -38.11 35.12
CA GLY A 135 37.24 -36.96 35.17
C GLY A 135 37.85 -35.61 35.58
N HIS A 136 39.06 -35.58 36.15
CA HIS A 136 39.57 -34.37 36.84
C HIS A 136 40.70 -33.62 36.10
N VAL A 137 41.35 -34.21 35.10
CA VAL A 137 42.48 -33.58 34.38
C VAL A 137 42.02 -32.81 33.13
N LEU A 138 40.87 -33.16 32.54
CA LEU A 138 40.41 -32.58 31.28
C LEU A 138 39.62 -31.27 31.43
N LYS A 139 39.14 -30.97 32.64
CA LYS A 139 38.23 -29.84 32.86
C LYS A 139 38.93 -28.49 33.05
N GLY A 140 40.20 -28.50 33.46
CA GLY A 140 40.97 -27.29 33.72
C GLY A 140 41.61 -26.67 32.48
N GLU A 141 42.02 -27.48 31.50
CA GLU A 141 42.61 -26.98 30.25
C GLU A 141 41.56 -26.42 29.27
N GLU A 142 40.30 -26.91 29.33
CA GLU A 142 39.19 -26.41 28.50
C GLU A 142 38.69 -25.01 28.94
N GLU A 143 38.70 -24.71 30.25
CA GLU A 143 38.15 -23.45 30.78
C GLU A 143 39.14 -22.27 30.63
N GLU A 144 40.46 -22.49 30.75
CA GLU A 144 41.47 -21.42 30.61
C GLU A 144 41.72 -20.99 29.14
N GLU A 145 41.68 -21.92 28.18
CA GLU A 145 41.81 -21.56 26.75
C GLU A 145 40.55 -20.87 26.19
N GLU A 146 39.36 -21.12 26.77
CA GLU A 146 38.11 -20.44 26.39
C GLU A 146 38.13 -18.95 26.77
N GLU A 147 38.62 -18.60 27.96
CA GLU A 147 38.59 -17.23 28.47
C GLU A 147 39.62 -16.32 27.76
N GLU A 148 40.79 -16.85 27.38
CA GLU A 148 41.83 -16.07 26.70
C GLU A 148 41.49 -15.74 25.24
N GLU A 149 40.76 -16.63 24.55
CA GLU A 149 40.33 -16.42 23.17
C GLU A 149 39.14 -15.43 23.09
N GLU A 150 38.23 -15.44 24.08
CA GLU A 150 37.15 -14.44 24.18
C GLU A 150 37.68 -13.01 24.40
N ASP A 151 38.71 -12.81 25.23
CA ASP A 151 39.31 -11.48 25.44
C ASP A 151 40.05 -10.96 24.18
N ARG A 152 40.68 -11.84 23.41
CA ARG A 152 41.34 -11.49 22.14
C ARG A 152 40.34 -11.04 21.07
N ILE A 153 39.19 -11.70 20.99
CA ILE A 153 38.10 -11.35 20.06
C ILE A 153 37.48 -10.01 20.45
N THR A 154 37.24 -9.78 21.74
CA THR A 154 36.69 -8.52 22.28
C THR A 154 37.61 -7.31 21.99
N LYS A 155 38.92 -7.55 21.97
CA LYS A 155 39.93 -6.55 21.54
C LYS A 155 39.95 -6.29 20.04
N LEU A 156 39.72 -7.31 19.22
CA LEU A 156 39.65 -7.18 17.75
C LEU A 156 38.40 -6.40 17.31
N MET A 157 37.26 -6.59 17.99
CA MET A 157 36.01 -5.84 17.77
C MET A 157 36.17 -4.33 17.99
N LYS A 158 37.06 -3.88 18.88
CA LYS A 158 37.30 -2.44 19.13
C LYS A 158 38.16 -1.75 18.07
N LYS A 159 38.85 -2.50 17.19
CA LYS A 159 39.91 -1.97 16.32
C LYS A 159 39.48 -1.67 14.88
N THR A 160 38.31 -2.12 14.44
CA THR A 160 37.80 -1.95 13.05
C THR A 160 36.95 -0.70 12.84
N GLY A 161 37.18 0.36 13.63
CA GLY A 161 36.54 1.66 13.40
C GLY A 161 37.24 2.49 12.34
N HIS A 162 36.74 2.45 11.11
CA HIS A 162 37.02 3.49 10.11
C HIS A 162 35.73 4.11 9.56
N ASP A 163 35.69 5.43 9.68
CA ASP A 163 34.76 6.46 9.21
C ASP A 163 33.28 6.37 9.63
N ARG A 164 32.92 7.18 10.64
CA ARG A 164 31.71 7.04 11.46
C ARG A 164 30.88 8.32 11.63
N SER A 165 31.26 9.45 11.03
CA SER A 165 30.63 10.73 11.36
C SER A 165 29.51 11.16 10.42
N LEU A 166 28.49 11.84 10.96
CA LEU A 166 27.49 12.57 10.19
C LEU A 166 28.19 13.68 9.38
N ASN A 167 28.39 13.48 8.07
CA ASN A 167 29.09 14.45 7.24
C ASN A 167 28.15 15.61 6.84
N LEU A 168 28.28 16.71 7.57
CA LEU A 168 27.54 17.97 7.33
C LEU A 168 28.43 19.08 6.77
N ASP A 169 29.64 18.80 6.26
CA ASP A 169 30.61 19.85 5.93
C ASP A 169 30.14 20.75 4.78
N HIS A 170 29.53 20.15 3.75
CA HIS A 170 28.96 20.91 2.64
C HIS A 170 27.75 21.74 3.08
N VAL A 171 26.88 21.14 3.90
CA VAL A 171 25.72 21.78 4.50
C VAL A 171 26.18 22.98 5.35
N LYS A 172 27.12 22.79 6.28
CA LYS A 172 27.75 23.85 7.09
C LYS A 172 28.29 25.00 6.24
N LYS A 173 28.98 24.69 5.14
CA LYS A 173 29.57 25.71 4.25
C LYS A 173 28.51 26.54 3.51
N GLU A 174 27.49 25.90 2.94
CA GLU A 174 26.40 26.62 2.25
C GLU A 174 25.56 27.44 3.22
N ILE A 175 25.41 26.98 4.45
CA ILE A 175 24.71 27.69 5.52
C ILE A 175 25.42 29.01 5.86
N GLU A 176 26.73 29.00 6.03
CA GLU A 176 27.50 30.23 6.30
C GLU A 176 27.49 31.19 5.10
N ALA A 177 27.45 30.66 3.87
CA ALA A 177 27.27 31.47 2.67
C ALA A 177 25.90 32.16 2.63
N ILE A 178 24.83 31.42 2.95
CA ILE A 178 23.45 31.97 3.04
C ILE A 178 23.37 33.02 4.14
N LYS A 179 23.93 32.78 5.33
CA LYS A 179 23.95 33.77 6.43
C LYS A 179 24.65 35.06 6.02
N THR A 180 25.78 34.95 5.32
CA THR A 180 26.56 36.11 4.86
C THR A 180 25.77 36.92 3.83
N GLU A 181 25.20 36.26 2.82
CA GLU A 181 24.39 36.92 1.78
C GLU A 181 23.12 37.56 2.34
N VAL A 182 22.50 36.95 3.35
CA VAL A 182 21.35 37.52 4.05
C VAL A 182 21.73 38.79 4.80
N ASN A 183 22.87 38.79 5.50
CA ASN A 183 23.36 39.99 6.17
C ASN A 183 23.70 41.10 5.16
N GLU A 184 24.24 40.75 4.00
CA GLU A 184 24.49 41.69 2.91
C GLU A 184 23.21 42.23 2.24
N MET A 185 22.16 41.41 2.12
CA MET A 185 20.83 41.82 1.63
C MET A 185 20.12 42.81 2.56
N TYR A 186 20.39 42.75 3.86
CA TYR A 186 19.89 43.75 4.82
C TYR A 186 20.57 45.11 4.66
N ASP A 187 21.75 45.18 4.01
CA ASP A 187 22.50 46.42 3.82
C ASP A 187 22.49 46.99 2.40
N LYS A 188 22.35 46.23 1.30
CA LYS A 188 22.37 46.78 -0.08
C LYS A 188 21.49 46.04 -1.11
N ARG A 189 20.93 46.82 -2.05
CA ARG A 189 20.03 46.40 -3.14
C ARG A 189 20.77 45.80 -4.37
N THR A 190 20.00 44.97 -5.11
CA THR A 190 20.00 44.63 -6.57
C THR A 190 20.66 43.35 -7.14
N TYR A 191 19.77 42.51 -7.73
CA TYR A 191 19.77 41.55 -8.86
C TYR A 191 21.01 40.74 -9.34
N GLY A 192 20.76 39.44 -9.64
CA GLY A 192 21.46 38.68 -10.70
C GLY A 192 21.35 37.14 -10.58
N VAL A 193 20.95 36.47 -11.66
CA VAL A 193 20.66 35.02 -11.79
C VAL A 193 21.91 34.22 -12.20
N GLN A 194 22.05 32.95 -11.78
CA GLN A 194 22.64 31.89 -12.61
C GLN A 194 22.18 30.48 -12.21
N THR A 195 21.86 29.68 -13.22
CA THR A 195 21.50 28.26 -13.17
C THR A 195 22.70 27.40 -13.55
N SER A 196 22.94 26.26 -12.89
CA SER A 196 23.64 25.14 -13.53
C SER A 196 23.47 23.80 -12.80
N ASN A 197 23.20 22.78 -13.62
CA ASN A 197 23.62 21.37 -13.53
C ASN A 197 23.10 20.51 -12.37
N THR A 198 22.15 19.61 -12.64
CA THR A 198 21.56 18.72 -11.63
C THR A 198 22.12 17.29 -11.64
N PRO A 199 22.65 16.81 -10.49
CA PRO A 199 22.78 15.40 -10.09
C PRO A 199 21.45 14.80 -9.57
N ALA A 200 20.29 15.27 -10.07
CA ALA A 200 18.99 15.20 -9.39
C ALA A 200 18.32 13.82 -9.26
N GLN A 201 18.93 12.73 -9.76
CA GLN A 201 18.28 11.42 -9.73
C GLN A 201 18.35 10.71 -8.35
N LYS A 202 19.35 11.01 -7.51
CA LYS A 202 19.56 10.27 -6.23
C LYS A 202 18.63 10.71 -5.08
N TYR A 203 18.00 11.88 -5.21
CA TYR A 203 17.20 12.54 -4.17
C TYR A 203 15.68 12.54 -4.44
N ALA A 204 15.25 11.83 -5.48
CA ALA A 204 13.85 11.82 -5.88
C ALA A 204 12.99 11.10 -4.83
N ARG A 205 12.01 11.83 -4.26
CA ARG A 205 10.99 11.28 -3.33
C ARG A 205 9.74 10.77 -4.04
N SER A 206 9.56 11.15 -5.31
CA SER A 206 8.47 10.68 -6.16
C SER A 206 9.01 10.37 -7.55
N LEU A 207 8.61 9.23 -8.10
CA LEU A 207 8.99 8.79 -9.44
C LEU A 207 7.73 8.33 -10.16
N PHE A 208 7.47 8.90 -11.33
CA PHE A 208 6.38 8.51 -12.21
C PHE A 208 6.98 8.15 -13.58
N THR A 209 6.77 6.91 -14.02
CA THR A 209 7.11 6.51 -15.39
C THR A 209 5.83 6.40 -16.20
N PHE A 210 5.80 6.96 -17.41
CA PHE A 210 4.65 6.88 -18.32
C PHE A 210 5.06 6.23 -19.64
N TYR A 211 4.12 5.51 -20.26
CA TYR A 211 4.33 4.84 -21.54
C TYR A 211 4.68 5.84 -22.66
N GLY A 212 5.75 5.55 -23.43
CA GLY A 212 6.20 6.38 -24.57
C GLY A 212 7.49 7.17 -24.34
N GLY A 213 8.02 7.18 -23.11
CA GLY A 213 9.38 7.63 -22.83
C GLY A 213 10.35 6.46 -22.85
N CYS A 214 10.60 5.85 -24.02
CA CYS A 214 11.87 5.13 -24.18
C CYS A 214 12.96 6.18 -24.07
N ILE A 215 13.55 6.33 -22.88
CA ILE A 215 14.93 6.75 -22.83
C ILE A 215 15.70 5.54 -23.35
N ASP A 216 15.91 5.51 -24.67
CA ASP A 216 16.83 4.57 -25.31
C ASP A 216 18.14 4.61 -24.52
N GLY A 217 18.38 3.57 -23.74
CA GLY A 217 19.51 3.45 -22.80
C GLY A 217 19.16 2.91 -21.41
N TYR A 218 17.92 3.00 -20.94
CA TYR A 218 17.55 2.47 -19.62
C TYR A 218 16.88 1.09 -19.72
N HIS A 219 17.71 0.07 -20.01
CA HIS A 219 17.46 -1.30 -19.50
C HIS A 219 17.74 -1.41 -17.98
N GLY A 220 18.03 -0.28 -17.33
CA GLY A 220 18.29 -0.20 -15.90
C GLY A 220 17.00 -0.37 -15.11
N ARG A 221 16.85 -1.54 -14.49
CA ARG A 221 16.06 -1.75 -13.27
C ARG A 221 16.18 -0.50 -12.37
N PRO A 222 15.14 -0.08 -11.62
CA PRO A 222 15.29 0.93 -10.57
C PRO A 222 16.11 0.34 -9.40
N ASN A 223 17.37 0.00 -9.67
CA ASN A 223 18.32 -0.61 -8.74
C ASN A 223 18.98 0.49 -7.91
N SER A 224 19.02 0.27 -6.59
CA SER A 224 19.89 0.89 -5.56
C SER A 224 20.06 2.43 -5.50
N ARG A 225 19.52 3.20 -6.46
CA ARG A 225 19.78 4.63 -6.67
C ARG A 225 18.67 5.56 -6.13
N PHE A 226 17.52 5.02 -5.76
CA PHE A 226 16.33 5.77 -5.31
C PHE A 226 15.90 5.42 -3.88
N LYS A 227 16.84 5.28 -2.93
CA LYS A 227 16.56 4.85 -1.55
C LYS A 227 15.58 5.79 -0.80
N LEU A 228 15.47 7.06 -1.21
CA LEU A 228 14.59 8.08 -0.60
C LEU A 228 13.16 8.11 -1.15
N LEU A 229 12.80 7.15 -2.01
CA LEU A 229 11.54 7.20 -2.73
C LEU A 229 10.35 6.90 -1.81
N ARG A 230 9.36 7.81 -1.79
CA ARG A 230 8.10 7.68 -1.06
C ARG A 230 6.91 7.36 -1.96
N VAL A 231 6.97 7.79 -3.23
CA VAL A 231 5.92 7.55 -4.24
C VAL A 231 6.55 6.95 -5.49
N LEU A 232 6.11 5.76 -5.89
CA LEU A 232 6.51 5.11 -7.13
C LEU A 232 5.28 4.77 -7.94
N HIS A 233 5.15 5.39 -9.11
CA HIS A 233 4.27 4.92 -10.17
C HIS A 233 5.16 4.36 -11.28
N SER A 234 5.04 3.06 -11.53
CA SER A 234 5.80 2.41 -12.57
C SER A 234 4.91 1.68 -13.58
N SER A 235 5.11 1.98 -14.86
CA SER A 235 4.52 1.29 -16.01
C SER A 235 5.63 0.47 -16.69
N PHE A 236 6.08 -0.62 -16.06
CA PHE A 236 7.16 -1.45 -16.62
C PHE A 236 6.65 -2.42 -17.69
N SER A 237 7.44 -2.59 -18.76
CA SER A 237 7.11 -3.44 -19.90
C SER A 237 7.53 -4.92 -19.76
N SER A 238 8.10 -5.34 -18.64
CA SER A 238 8.59 -6.73 -18.49
C SER A 238 8.62 -7.21 -17.04
N GLN A 239 7.79 -8.23 -16.75
CA GLN A 239 7.69 -9.04 -15.51
C GLN A 239 7.47 -8.20 -14.23
N PRO A 240 6.81 -8.69 -13.16
CA PRO A 240 6.83 -7.98 -11.89
C PRO A 240 8.29 -7.88 -11.46
N CYS A 241 8.90 -6.71 -11.68
CA CYS A 241 10.25 -6.44 -11.25
C CYS A 241 10.30 -6.81 -9.77
N VAL A 242 11.27 -7.64 -9.41
CA VAL A 242 11.66 -7.81 -8.02
C VAL A 242 11.94 -6.39 -7.54
N ILE A 243 10.99 -5.80 -6.81
CA ILE A 243 11.24 -4.56 -6.10
C ILE A 243 12.30 -4.98 -5.09
N GLU A 244 13.55 -4.64 -5.41
CA GLU A 244 14.66 -4.95 -4.53
C GLU A 244 14.39 -4.29 -3.17
N VAL A 245 14.75 -5.02 -2.13
CA VAL A 245 14.35 -4.95 -0.71
C VAL A 245 14.64 -3.60 -0.01
N GLN A 246 15.07 -2.57 -0.75
CA GLN A 246 15.72 -1.37 -0.21
C GLN A 246 14.88 -0.08 -0.27
N LEU A 247 13.66 -0.09 -0.82
CA LEU A 247 12.78 1.09 -0.88
C LEU A 247 11.90 1.22 0.39
N VAL A 248 12.53 1.15 1.56
CA VAL A 248 11.82 1.10 2.86
C VAL A 248 11.03 2.36 3.19
N LEU A 249 11.31 3.51 2.56
CA LEU A 249 10.55 4.75 2.76
C LEU A 249 9.29 4.85 1.88
N LEU A 250 9.06 3.87 1.01
CA LEU A 250 7.96 3.89 0.05
C LEU A 250 6.61 3.80 0.78
N ARG A 251 5.74 4.79 0.54
CA ARG A 251 4.38 4.86 1.08
C ARG A 251 3.32 4.61 0.02
N TYR A 252 3.62 4.90 -1.24
CA TYR A 252 2.72 4.69 -2.37
C TYR A 252 3.45 3.94 -3.48
N LEU A 253 2.87 2.83 -3.90
CA LEU A 253 3.34 2.01 -4.99
C LEU A 253 2.18 1.73 -5.94
N ASP A 254 2.32 2.19 -7.17
CA ASP A 254 1.43 1.91 -8.26
C ASP A 254 2.22 1.17 -9.34
N LEU A 255 1.99 -0.13 -9.42
CA LEU A 255 2.49 -1.00 -10.47
C LEU A 255 1.54 -0.91 -11.66
N GLY A 256 1.63 0.24 -12.33
CA GLY A 256 0.96 0.54 -13.58
C GLY A 256 1.15 -0.56 -14.62
N ASP A 257 0.24 -0.55 -15.59
CA ASP A 257 -0.01 -1.57 -16.61
C ASP A 257 1.18 -2.54 -16.85
N LEU A 258 1.14 -3.72 -16.22
CA LEU A 258 2.12 -4.79 -16.43
C LEU A 258 1.99 -5.29 -17.87
N VAL A 259 2.61 -4.61 -18.83
CA VAL A 259 2.47 -4.90 -20.27
C VAL A 259 2.56 -6.40 -20.51
N ARG A 260 1.59 -6.93 -21.26
CA ARG A 260 1.55 -8.30 -21.79
C ARG A 260 2.97 -8.79 -22.07
N PRO A 261 3.51 -9.77 -21.31
CA PRO A 261 4.72 -10.45 -21.75
C PRO A 261 4.44 -11.00 -23.16
N ALA A 262 5.26 -10.61 -24.12
CA ALA A 262 5.11 -11.02 -25.52
C ALA A 262 5.18 -12.56 -25.70
N SER A 263 5.64 -13.29 -24.68
CA SER A 263 5.63 -14.75 -24.59
C SER A 263 4.38 -15.25 -23.86
N ILE A 264 3.32 -15.49 -24.63
CA ILE A 264 2.13 -16.21 -24.19
C ILE A 264 2.52 -17.67 -23.90
N LEU A 265 2.90 -17.97 -22.66
CA LEU A 265 2.54 -19.26 -22.08
C LEU A 265 1.20 -19.05 -21.38
N GLN A 266 0.10 -19.29 -22.10
CA GLN A 266 -1.18 -19.60 -21.47
C GLN A 266 -0.88 -20.64 -20.39
N ASN A 267 -1.12 -20.31 -19.12
CA ASN A 267 -1.00 -21.14 -17.90
C ASN A 267 0.10 -20.79 -16.88
N ALA A 268 0.91 -19.73 -17.05
CA ALA A 268 1.80 -19.28 -15.98
C ALA A 268 1.00 -18.51 -14.89
N LYS A 269 1.01 -19.00 -13.64
CA LYS A 269 0.51 -18.24 -12.48
C LYS A 269 1.44 -17.05 -12.24
N HIS A 270 0.91 -15.85 -12.22
CA HIS A 270 1.69 -14.64 -11.91
C HIS A 270 1.44 -14.24 -10.46
N SER A 271 2.48 -14.09 -9.65
CA SER A 271 2.36 -13.57 -8.28
C SER A 271 3.31 -12.41 -8.04
N LEU A 272 2.97 -11.51 -7.09
CA LEU A 272 3.99 -10.61 -6.56
C LEU A 272 4.98 -11.44 -5.74
N PRO A 273 6.29 -11.13 -5.82
CA PRO A 273 7.27 -11.81 -4.98
C PRO A 273 6.98 -11.54 -3.50
N ALA A 274 7.25 -12.53 -2.65
CA ALA A 274 7.06 -12.40 -1.20
C ALA A 274 7.83 -11.21 -0.59
N SER A 275 8.91 -10.77 -1.24
CA SER A 275 9.71 -9.60 -0.87
C SER A 275 8.94 -8.28 -0.84
N ILE A 276 7.72 -8.21 -1.40
CA ILE A 276 6.86 -7.03 -1.28
C ILE A 276 6.60 -6.65 0.19
N SER A 277 6.64 -7.62 1.11
CA SER A 277 6.47 -7.37 2.55
C SER A 277 7.57 -6.52 3.17
N ASN A 278 8.73 -6.40 2.52
CA ASN A 278 9.84 -5.60 3.00
C ASN A 278 9.57 -4.09 2.87
N LEU A 279 8.55 -3.71 2.09
CA LEU A 279 8.04 -2.34 2.02
C LEU A 279 7.09 -2.06 3.20
N TRP A 280 7.60 -2.18 4.43
CA TRP A 280 6.79 -2.10 5.65
C TRP A 280 6.11 -0.74 5.88
N ASN A 281 6.64 0.34 5.27
CA ASN A 281 6.02 1.68 5.28
C ASN A 281 4.95 1.91 4.22
N LEU A 282 4.66 0.91 3.37
CA LEU A 282 3.72 1.09 2.28
C LEU A 282 2.30 1.26 2.79
N GLU A 283 1.67 2.37 2.42
CA GLU A 283 0.29 2.69 2.77
C GLU A 283 -0.68 2.36 1.61
N THR A 284 -0.23 2.50 0.37
CA THR A 284 -1.05 2.25 -0.82
C THR A 284 -0.31 1.37 -1.82
N LEU A 285 -0.93 0.25 -2.19
CA LEU A 285 -0.52 -0.64 -3.26
C LEU A 285 -1.61 -0.68 -4.34
N ILE A 286 -1.22 -0.36 -5.58
CA ILE A 286 -2.08 -0.52 -6.76
C ILE A 286 -1.39 -1.47 -7.73
N VAL A 287 -2.12 -2.48 -8.21
CA VAL A 287 -1.61 -3.47 -9.15
C VAL A 287 -2.55 -3.67 -10.34
N TYR A 288 -1.99 -3.91 -11.52
CA TYR A 288 -2.72 -4.08 -12.77
C TYR A 288 -2.36 -5.44 -13.39
N PRO A 289 -2.91 -6.54 -12.86
CA PRO A 289 -2.52 -7.86 -13.32
C PRO A 289 -3.09 -8.21 -14.69
N TYR A 290 -2.38 -9.12 -15.36
CA TYR A 290 -2.80 -9.77 -16.60
C TYR A 290 -2.85 -11.28 -16.37
N GLY A 291 -3.97 -11.91 -16.69
CA GLY A 291 -4.17 -13.33 -16.38
C GLY A 291 -4.48 -13.59 -14.90
N ASP A 292 -4.47 -14.87 -14.52
CA ASP A 292 -4.63 -15.31 -13.14
C ASP A 292 -3.46 -14.80 -12.30
N PHE A 293 -3.79 -14.07 -11.24
CA PHE A 293 -2.81 -13.36 -10.44
C PHE A 293 -2.97 -13.63 -8.95
N TYR A 294 -1.86 -13.77 -8.26
CA TYR A 294 -1.82 -14.07 -6.83
C TYR A 294 -1.09 -12.98 -6.05
N LEU A 295 -1.71 -12.50 -4.99
CA LEU A 295 -1.01 -11.70 -3.99
C LEU A 295 -0.31 -12.65 -3.02
N PRO A 296 0.98 -12.43 -2.71
CA PRO A 296 1.71 -13.28 -1.80
C PRO A 296 1.10 -13.16 -0.40
N HIS A 297 1.10 -14.27 0.32
CA HIS A 297 0.63 -14.33 1.71
C HIS A 297 1.38 -13.33 2.62
N SER A 298 2.61 -12.95 2.25
CA SER A 298 3.44 -11.99 2.99
C SER A 298 2.87 -10.56 3.04
N ILE A 299 1.90 -10.21 2.18
CA ILE A 299 1.20 -8.92 2.23
C ILE A 299 0.54 -8.66 3.59
N ARG A 300 0.22 -9.74 4.33
CA ARG A 300 -0.33 -9.70 5.69
C ARG A 300 0.63 -9.08 6.73
N LYS A 301 1.93 -9.01 6.45
CA LYS A 301 2.95 -8.43 7.34
C LYS A 301 3.02 -6.89 7.24
N MET A 302 2.38 -6.31 6.23
CA MET A 302 2.51 -4.88 5.92
C MET A 302 1.54 -4.05 6.77
N VAL A 303 1.88 -3.84 8.05
CA VAL A 303 0.98 -3.25 9.07
C VAL A 303 0.53 -1.82 8.79
N LYS A 304 1.28 -1.03 8.01
CA LYS A 304 0.91 0.36 7.63
C LYS A 304 0.00 0.43 6.39
N LEU A 305 -0.30 -0.70 5.76
CA LEU A 305 -1.06 -0.76 4.52
C LEU A 305 -2.52 -0.34 4.74
N ARG A 306 -2.94 0.72 4.04
CA ARG A 306 -4.29 1.29 4.11
C ARG A 306 -5.13 0.95 2.90
N HIS A 307 -4.51 0.85 1.73
CA HIS A 307 -5.22 0.70 0.47
C HIS A 307 -4.54 -0.34 -0.43
N VAL A 308 -5.23 -1.45 -0.67
CA VAL A 308 -4.84 -2.43 -1.68
C VAL A 308 -5.88 -2.39 -2.80
N ARG A 309 -5.43 -2.01 -3.99
CA ARG A 309 -6.29 -1.89 -5.16
C ARG A 309 -5.78 -2.73 -6.30
N VAL A 310 -6.65 -3.58 -6.83
CA VAL A 310 -6.34 -4.29 -8.06
C VAL A 310 -7.21 -3.82 -9.21
N THR A 311 -6.62 -3.47 -10.32
CA THR A 311 -7.30 -2.83 -11.46
C THR A 311 -6.99 -3.52 -12.77
N GLY A 312 -7.72 -3.19 -13.84
CA GLY A 312 -7.39 -3.61 -15.21
C GLY A 312 -7.70 -5.07 -15.60
N THR A 313 -7.83 -5.99 -14.64
CA THR A 313 -8.01 -7.41 -14.96
C THR A 313 -9.48 -7.86 -15.05
N TRP A 314 -9.74 -8.93 -15.80
CA TRP A 314 -10.97 -9.74 -15.74
C TRP A 314 -10.77 -11.09 -15.03
N TYR A 315 -9.57 -11.43 -14.58
CA TYR A 315 -9.23 -12.70 -13.93
C TYR A 315 -9.47 -12.66 -12.42
N ASP A 316 -9.53 -13.83 -11.79
CA ASP A 316 -9.62 -13.90 -10.33
C ASP A 316 -8.27 -13.56 -9.72
N ILE A 317 -8.35 -13.04 -8.51
CA ILE A 317 -7.17 -12.64 -7.76
C ILE A 317 -7.27 -13.28 -6.42
N ASP A 318 -6.37 -14.23 -6.21
CA ASP A 318 -6.29 -14.96 -4.97
C ASP A 318 -5.16 -14.42 -4.11
N ILE A 319 -5.32 -14.57 -2.80
CA ILE A 319 -4.19 -14.44 -1.88
C ILE A 319 -3.64 -15.84 -1.69
N GLU A 320 -2.33 -16.01 -1.87
CA GLU A 320 -1.67 -17.30 -1.69
C GLU A 320 -1.94 -17.84 -0.28
N SER A 321 -2.18 -19.13 -0.18
CA SER A 321 -2.22 -19.81 1.11
C SER A 321 -0.83 -19.76 1.75
N PRO A 322 -0.72 -19.55 3.07
CA PRO A 322 0.56 -19.62 3.74
C PRO A 322 1.08 -21.06 3.75
N ASP A 323 2.37 -21.26 3.43
CA ASP A 323 3.00 -22.58 3.46
C ASP A 323 3.09 -23.17 4.88
N ASN A 324 3.12 -22.30 5.92
CA ASN A 324 3.17 -22.69 7.33
C ASN A 324 2.05 -21.97 8.13
N LEU A 325 1.15 -22.76 8.73
CA LEU A 325 -0.03 -22.31 9.50
C LEU A 325 0.28 -21.79 10.92
N VAL A 326 1.55 -21.74 11.33
CA VAL A 326 1.93 -21.66 12.76
C VAL A 326 2.22 -20.24 13.24
N ASP A 327 2.33 -19.26 12.35
CA ASP A 327 2.66 -17.89 12.74
C ASP A 327 1.62 -16.89 12.22
N TYR A 328 1.55 -15.71 12.86
CA TYR A 328 0.77 -14.51 12.48
C TYR A 328 -0.57 -14.23 13.18
N PRO A 329 -0.55 -13.81 14.46
CA PRO A 329 -1.56 -12.93 15.02
C PRO A 329 -1.18 -11.46 14.76
N LEU A 330 -1.25 -10.98 13.51
CA LEU A 330 -1.05 -9.55 13.22
C LEU A 330 -2.36 -8.93 12.69
N PHE A 331 -2.97 -8.05 13.45
CA PHE A 331 -4.15 -7.33 12.98
C PHE A 331 -3.77 -6.34 11.88
N MET A 332 -4.55 -6.28 10.79
CA MET A 332 -4.37 -5.30 9.72
C MET A 332 -5.26 -4.07 9.99
N ASP A 333 -5.08 -3.46 11.16
CA ASP A 333 -5.97 -2.41 11.66
C ASP A 333 -5.97 -1.15 10.80
N ASN A 334 -4.91 -0.91 10.04
CA ASN A 334 -4.82 0.25 9.16
C ASN A 334 -5.53 0.05 7.82
N LEU A 335 -5.91 -1.18 7.47
CA LEU A 335 -6.47 -1.47 6.14
C LEU A 335 -7.89 -0.91 6.01
N GLN A 336 -8.06 0.09 5.14
CA GLN A 336 -9.31 0.81 4.92
C GLN A 336 -9.96 0.47 3.57
N THR A 337 -9.17 0.06 2.58
CA THR A 337 -9.67 -0.31 1.25
C THR A 337 -9.00 -1.57 0.73
N LEU A 338 -9.81 -2.53 0.33
CA LEU A 338 -9.40 -3.76 -0.33
C LEU A 338 -10.27 -3.91 -1.57
N SER A 339 -9.70 -4.12 -2.76
CA SER A 339 -10.54 -4.20 -3.97
C SER A 339 -10.10 -5.22 -5.01
N TRP A 340 -11.12 -5.90 -5.54
CA TRP A 340 -11.12 -6.87 -6.62
C TRP A 340 -10.43 -8.20 -6.32
N ILE A 341 -10.50 -8.64 -5.06
CA ILE A 341 -9.99 -9.93 -4.60
C ILE A 341 -11.12 -10.97 -4.59
N ASN A 342 -10.79 -12.24 -4.81
CA ASN A 342 -11.70 -13.35 -4.64
C ASN A 342 -12.08 -13.50 -3.14
N PRO A 343 -13.37 -13.42 -2.78
CA PRO A 343 -13.77 -13.44 -1.39
C PRO A 343 -13.45 -14.76 -0.67
N TRP A 344 -13.31 -15.87 -1.40
CA TRP A 344 -13.06 -17.19 -0.83
C TRP A 344 -11.58 -17.42 -0.46
N SER A 345 -10.66 -16.64 -1.03
CA SER A 345 -9.23 -16.70 -0.72
C SER A 345 -8.79 -15.62 0.26
N CYS A 346 -9.68 -14.71 0.68
CA CYS A 346 -9.35 -13.62 1.59
C CYS A 346 -10.21 -13.57 2.86
N THR A 347 -10.88 -14.66 3.25
CA THR A 347 -11.74 -14.71 4.45
C THR A 347 -11.00 -14.35 5.73
N ASP A 348 -9.76 -14.83 5.90
CA ASP A 348 -8.88 -14.52 7.03
C ASP A 348 -8.44 -13.05 7.04
N VAL A 349 -8.11 -12.50 5.87
CA VAL A 349 -7.74 -11.09 5.67
C VAL A 349 -8.90 -10.18 6.04
N LEU A 350 -10.12 -10.54 5.63
CA LEU A 350 -11.34 -9.83 5.99
C LEU A 350 -11.57 -9.88 7.50
N ALA A 351 -11.44 -11.05 8.13
CA ALA A 351 -11.62 -11.22 9.57
C ALA A 351 -10.62 -10.38 10.41
N ARG A 352 -9.43 -10.09 9.85
CA ARG A 352 -8.35 -9.34 10.50
C ARG A 352 -8.29 -7.85 10.14
N SER A 353 -9.27 -7.33 9.40
CA SER A 353 -9.30 -5.92 8.95
C SER A 353 -10.55 -5.19 9.48
N PRO A 354 -10.62 -4.94 10.81
CA PRO A 354 -11.81 -4.38 11.44
C PRO A 354 -12.17 -2.98 10.90
N ASN A 355 -11.19 -2.15 10.56
CA ASN A 355 -11.40 -0.78 10.08
C ASN A 355 -11.67 -0.66 8.58
N LEU A 356 -11.93 -1.77 7.89
CA LEU A 356 -12.20 -1.78 6.46
C LEU A 356 -13.47 -0.99 6.14
N ARG A 357 -13.37 0.01 5.24
CA ARG A 357 -14.52 0.88 4.86
C ARG A 357 -15.01 0.62 3.44
N LYS A 358 -14.10 0.24 2.54
CA LYS A 358 -14.37 0.01 1.12
C LYS A 358 -13.89 -1.36 0.71
N LEU A 359 -14.82 -2.21 0.28
CA LEU A 359 -14.55 -3.57 -0.13
C LEU A 359 -14.96 -3.77 -1.59
N GLY A 360 -14.04 -4.27 -2.41
CA GLY A 360 -14.31 -4.73 -3.75
C GLY A 360 -14.03 -6.22 -3.85
N LEU A 361 -15.00 -7.01 -4.28
CA LEU A 361 -14.90 -8.46 -4.41
C LEU A 361 -15.15 -8.87 -5.86
N ARG A 362 -14.44 -9.91 -6.28
CA ARG A 362 -14.64 -10.56 -7.55
C ARG A 362 -15.05 -12.01 -7.35
N VAL A 363 -16.19 -12.39 -7.90
CA VAL A 363 -16.75 -13.73 -7.73
C VAL A 363 -16.80 -14.42 -9.09
N SER A 364 -15.97 -15.42 -9.29
CA SER A 364 -16.05 -16.30 -10.47
C SER A 364 -16.80 -17.59 -10.18
N LYS A 365 -16.80 -18.04 -8.93
CA LYS A 365 -17.41 -19.28 -8.46
C LYS A 365 -18.09 -19.05 -7.11
N CYS A 366 -19.22 -19.72 -6.91
CA CYS A 366 -19.88 -19.77 -5.60
C CYS A 366 -19.11 -20.70 -4.66
N GLY A 367 -19.14 -20.40 -3.37
CA GLY A 367 -18.65 -21.29 -2.32
C GLY A 367 -19.79 -21.88 -1.50
N TYR A 368 -19.44 -22.52 -0.39
CA TYR A 368 -20.39 -23.06 0.57
C TYR A 368 -20.23 -22.34 1.91
N THR A 369 -21.34 -21.88 2.47
CA THR A 369 -21.44 -21.35 3.84
C THR A 369 -22.56 -22.07 4.55
N ASP A 370 -22.30 -22.61 5.74
CA ASP A 370 -23.28 -23.35 6.55
C ASP A 370 -23.98 -24.47 5.75
N GLY A 371 -23.21 -25.18 4.92
CA GLY A 371 -23.70 -26.28 4.08
C GLY A 371 -24.56 -25.86 2.88
N ARG A 372 -24.69 -24.55 2.59
CA ARG A 372 -25.46 -24.02 1.45
C ARG A 372 -24.57 -23.26 0.48
N LEU A 373 -24.89 -23.35 -0.80
CA LEU A 373 -24.26 -22.55 -1.84
C LEU A 373 -24.55 -21.07 -1.60
N SER A 374 -23.51 -20.24 -1.56
CA SER A 374 -23.60 -18.80 -1.35
C SER A 374 -22.70 -18.03 -2.31
N LEU A 375 -23.11 -16.80 -2.62
CA LEU A 375 -22.37 -15.91 -3.50
C LEU A 375 -21.10 -15.38 -2.81
N LEU A 376 -21.20 -15.08 -1.53
CA LEU A 376 -20.13 -14.54 -0.70
C LEU A 376 -20.01 -15.37 0.59
N PRO A 377 -18.81 -15.41 1.21
CA PRO A 377 -18.66 -15.86 2.58
C PRO A 377 -19.48 -14.97 3.52
N ASN A 378 -19.60 -15.36 4.79
CA ASN A 378 -20.23 -14.50 5.79
C ASN A 378 -19.42 -13.20 5.94
N LEU A 379 -20.06 -12.04 5.75
CA LEU A 379 -19.44 -10.72 5.91
C LEU A 379 -20.08 -9.88 7.02
N ASP A 380 -20.92 -10.48 7.86
CA ASP A 380 -21.65 -9.77 8.94
C ASP A 380 -20.72 -9.13 10.00
N PHE A 381 -19.53 -9.68 10.18
CA PHE A 381 -18.50 -9.15 11.10
C PHE A 381 -17.86 -7.84 10.61
N LEU A 382 -18.04 -7.46 9.34
CA LEU A 382 -17.43 -6.25 8.75
C LEU A 382 -18.24 -4.97 9.06
N ASN A 383 -18.26 -4.57 10.33
CA ASN A 383 -19.13 -3.51 10.83
C ASN A 383 -18.84 -2.10 10.29
N HIS A 384 -17.62 -1.84 9.80
CA HIS A 384 -17.21 -0.52 9.30
C HIS A 384 -17.29 -0.37 7.78
N VAL A 385 -17.64 -1.45 7.05
CA VAL A 385 -17.73 -1.42 5.59
C VAL A 385 -18.98 -0.65 5.15
N GLN A 386 -18.76 0.45 4.45
CA GLN A 386 -19.80 1.34 3.95
C GLN A 386 -20.00 1.21 2.43
N GLU A 387 -18.96 0.79 1.70
CA GLU A 387 -19.00 0.64 0.24
C GLU A 387 -18.57 -0.76 -0.17
N LEU A 388 -19.45 -1.47 -0.88
CA LEU A 388 -19.21 -2.80 -1.43
C LEU A 388 -19.33 -2.76 -2.95
N LYS A 389 -18.32 -3.28 -3.64
CA LYS A 389 -18.34 -3.48 -5.09
C LYS A 389 -18.21 -4.95 -5.39
N LEU A 390 -19.22 -5.56 -5.99
CA LEU A 390 -19.17 -6.93 -6.45
C LEU A 390 -19.03 -6.95 -7.97
N SER A 391 -18.10 -7.74 -8.48
CA SER A 391 -18.07 -8.12 -9.89
C SER A 391 -18.22 -9.61 -9.97
N THR A 392 -19.18 -10.09 -10.74
CA THR A 392 -19.33 -11.53 -10.97
C THR A 392 -19.17 -11.86 -12.45
N LYS A 393 -18.65 -13.05 -12.72
CA LYS A 393 -18.71 -13.69 -14.04
C LYS A 393 -19.90 -14.64 -14.17
N LEU A 394 -20.61 -14.88 -13.07
CA LEU A 394 -21.68 -15.85 -13.03
C LEU A 394 -22.86 -15.37 -13.87
N GLU A 395 -23.35 -16.26 -14.72
CA GLU A 395 -24.51 -15.98 -15.56
C GLU A 395 -25.78 -15.70 -14.76
N ARG A 396 -25.89 -16.17 -13.53
CA ARG A 396 -26.99 -15.88 -12.61
C ARG A 396 -26.44 -15.85 -11.19
N ILE A 397 -26.96 -14.94 -10.38
CA ILE A 397 -26.75 -15.01 -8.94
C ILE A 397 -27.73 -16.07 -8.42
N HIS A 398 -27.18 -17.15 -7.86
CA HIS A 398 -27.97 -18.13 -7.11
C HIS A 398 -27.86 -17.80 -5.62
N ASN A 399 -28.96 -17.94 -4.89
CA ASN A 399 -29.02 -17.88 -3.43
C ASN A 399 -28.56 -16.55 -2.81
N LEU A 400 -28.97 -15.41 -3.37
CA LEU A 400 -28.68 -14.10 -2.75
C LEU A 400 -29.24 -13.99 -1.33
N GLY A 401 -30.38 -14.63 -1.05
CA GLY A 401 -31.01 -14.66 0.27
C GLY A 401 -30.23 -15.39 1.37
N THR A 402 -29.22 -16.20 1.03
CA THR A 402 -28.32 -16.81 2.02
C THR A 402 -27.08 -15.96 2.29
N THR A 403 -26.89 -14.89 1.52
CA THR A 403 -25.69 -14.05 1.61
C THR A 403 -25.82 -13.06 2.76
N LYS A 404 -24.86 -13.08 3.68
CA LYS A 404 -24.79 -12.14 4.80
C LYS A 404 -23.88 -10.96 4.43
N PHE A 405 -24.51 -9.82 4.16
CA PHE A 405 -23.82 -8.57 3.82
C PHE A 405 -23.27 -7.84 5.06
N PRO A 406 -22.29 -6.94 4.88
CA PRO A 406 -21.90 -6.01 5.94
C PRO A 406 -23.09 -5.17 6.42
N PRO A 407 -23.31 -5.03 7.74
CA PRO A 407 -24.57 -4.48 8.28
C PRO A 407 -24.74 -2.97 8.03
N ASN A 408 -23.65 -2.21 7.92
CA ASN A 408 -23.67 -0.75 7.78
C ASN A 408 -23.42 -0.29 6.33
N LEU A 409 -23.76 -1.14 5.36
CA LEU A 409 -23.54 -0.87 3.95
C LEU A 409 -24.46 0.25 3.44
N THR A 410 -23.86 1.32 2.89
CA THR A 410 -24.58 2.46 2.32
C THR A 410 -24.45 2.55 0.80
N LYS A 411 -23.39 1.97 0.23
CA LYS A 411 -23.10 2.02 -1.21
C LYS A 411 -22.84 0.62 -1.75
N LEU A 412 -23.63 0.22 -2.74
CA LEU A 412 -23.49 -1.07 -3.43
C LEU A 412 -23.28 -0.84 -4.92
N THR A 413 -22.24 -1.45 -5.47
CA THR A 413 -22.03 -1.55 -6.92
C THR A 413 -21.99 -3.00 -7.32
N LEU A 414 -22.82 -3.38 -8.28
CA LEU A 414 -22.88 -4.72 -8.84
C LEU A 414 -22.47 -4.65 -10.31
N LYS A 415 -21.43 -5.40 -10.69
CA LYS A 415 -20.88 -5.47 -12.04
C LYS A 415 -21.04 -6.89 -12.60
N GLY A 416 -21.53 -7.03 -13.83
CA GLY A 416 -21.67 -8.35 -14.46
C GLY A 416 -22.69 -9.26 -13.77
N THR A 417 -23.52 -8.73 -12.87
CA THR A 417 -24.49 -9.50 -12.09
C THR A 417 -25.81 -9.62 -12.82
N ARG A 418 -26.29 -10.84 -13.02
CA ARG A 418 -27.63 -11.08 -13.53
C ARG A 418 -28.64 -11.21 -12.38
N LEU A 419 -29.24 -10.09 -11.96
CA LEU A 419 -30.28 -10.02 -10.92
C LEU A 419 -31.68 -10.25 -11.51
N SER A 420 -32.46 -11.17 -10.95
CA SER A 420 -33.90 -11.27 -11.20
C SER A 420 -34.69 -10.24 -10.38
N SER A 421 -35.99 -10.07 -10.68
CA SER A 421 -36.89 -9.24 -9.86
C SER A 421 -36.90 -9.70 -8.39
N GLY A 422 -36.94 -11.02 -8.15
CA GLY A 422 -36.83 -11.59 -6.80
C GLY A 422 -35.50 -11.30 -6.10
N ASP A 423 -34.39 -11.22 -6.85
CA ASP A 423 -33.08 -10.84 -6.27
C ASP A 423 -33.06 -9.37 -5.86
N MET A 424 -33.65 -8.49 -6.64
CA MET A 424 -33.78 -7.07 -6.30
C MET A 424 -34.61 -6.88 -5.02
N SER A 425 -35.73 -7.58 -4.91
CA SER A 425 -36.56 -7.58 -3.71
C SER A 425 -35.83 -8.14 -2.49
N THR A 426 -34.99 -9.16 -2.70
CA THR A 426 -34.11 -9.71 -1.65
C THR A 426 -33.06 -8.68 -1.21
N LEU A 427 -32.44 -7.95 -2.15
CA LEU A 427 -31.48 -6.88 -1.83
C LEU A 427 -32.12 -5.74 -1.04
N ALA A 428 -33.34 -5.32 -1.40
CA ALA A 428 -34.07 -4.29 -0.68
C ALA A 428 -34.27 -4.68 0.80
N LYS A 429 -34.65 -5.94 1.05
CA LYS A 429 -34.84 -6.48 2.41
C LYS A 429 -33.54 -6.59 3.20
N LEU A 430 -32.46 -7.05 2.56
CA LEU A 430 -31.18 -7.25 3.22
C LEU A 430 -30.43 -5.95 3.50
N LEU A 431 -30.70 -4.88 2.74
CA LEU A 431 -29.93 -3.62 2.77
C LEU A 431 -30.84 -2.40 2.96
N PRO A 432 -31.55 -2.28 4.10
CA PRO A 432 -32.49 -1.18 4.33
C PRO A 432 -31.83 0.20 4.44
N ASN A 433 -30.52 0.25 4.75
CA ASN A 433 -29.76 1.49 4.87
C ASN A 433 -29.05 1.93 3.57
N LEU A 434 -29.33 1.26 2.45
CA LEU A 434 -28.64 1.52 1.20
C LEU A 434 -29.01 2.91 0.65
N GLU A 435 -28.00 3.77 0.47
CA GLU A 435 -28.16 5.11 -0.08
C GLU A 435 -27.78 5.22 -1.55
N ALA A 436 -26.89 4.35 -2.04
CA ALA A 436 -26.46 4.36 -3.44
C ALA A 436 -26.36 2.94 -4.02
N LEU A 437 -27.06 2.71 -5.14
CA LEU A 437 -27.04 1.47 -5.90
C LEU A 437 -26.56 1.74 -7.33
N LYS A 438 -25.55 0.97 -7.76
CA LYS A 438 -25.00 1.05 -9.12
C LYS A 438 -25.03 -0.33 -9.76
N LEU A 439 -25.73 -0.45 -10.88
CA LEU A 439 -25.81 -1.66 -11.70
C LEU A 439 -25.04 -1.43 -13.00
N CYS A 440 -23.97 -2.18 -13.20
CA CYS A 440 -23.01 -1.93 -14.28
C CYS A 440 -22.73 -3.18 -15.11
N ARG A 441 -22.50 -3.01 -16.42
CA ARG A 441 -22.00 -4.04 -17.36
C ARG A 441 -22.82 -5.33 -17.31
N ASP A 442 -24.02 -5.31 -17.86
CA ASP A 442 -24.78 -6.51 -18.24
C ASP A 442 -25.17 -6.34 -19.70
N LEU A 443 -24.39 -6.88 -20.64
CA LEU A 443 -24.60 -6.63 -22.08
C LEU A 443 -25.63 -7.58 -22.70
N LEU A 444 -26.16 -8.53 -21.91
CA LEU A 444 -27.17 -9.46 -22.40
C LEU A 444 -28.58 -8.84 -22.26
N PRO A 445 -29.40 -8.87 -23.32
CA PRO A 445 -30.71 -8.23 -23.30
C PRO A 445 -31.65 -8.89 -22.26
N ARG A 446 -32.22 -8.08 -21.38
CA ARG A 446 -33.27 -8.45 -20.41
C ARG A 446 -34.60 -7.87 -20.83
N LEU A 447 -35.64 -8.71 -20.85
CA LEU A 447 -36.99 -8.28 -21.20
C LEU A 447 -37.51 -7.17 -20.27
N CYS A 448 -37.28 -7.31 -18.95
CA CYS A 448 -37.71 -6.31 -17.96
C CYS A 448 -36.77 -6.21 -16.74
N TRP A 449 -36.78 -5.04 -16.12
CA TRP A 449 -36.28 -4.80 -14.76
C TRP A 449 -37.43 -4.30 -13.90
N GLU A 450 -37.68 -4.99 -12.80
CA GLU A 450 -38.78 -4.73 -11.87
C GLU A 450 -38.27 -4.92 -10.45
N THR A 451 -38.81 -4.13 -9.52
CA THR A 451 -38.63 -4.33 -8.09
C THR A 451 -40.01 -4.34 -7.44
N SER A 452 -40.18 -5.18 -6.42
CA SER A 452 -41.44 -5.33 -5.69
C SER A 452 -41.33 -4.88 -4.22
N GLU A 453 -40.19 -4.32 -3.82
CA GLU A 453 -39.87 -3.98 -2.44
C GLU A 453 -39.23 -2.59 -2.38
N VAL A 454 -39.47 -1.89 -1.27
CA VAL A 454 -39.08 -0.49 -1.12
C VAL A 454 -37.60 -0.38 -0.73
N PHE A 455 -36.88 0.54 -1.39
CA PHE A 455 -35.56 1.00 -0.98
C PHE A 455 -35.68 2.34 -0.24
N PRO A 456 -35.84 2.33 1.10
CA PRO A 456 -36.32 3.51 1.83
C PRO A 456 -35.35 4.68 1.85
N LYS A 457 -34.03 4.42 1.85
CA LYS A 457 -32.98 5.46 1.94
C LYS A 457 -32.20 5.68 0.64
N LEU A 458 -32.60 5.05 -0.46
CA LEU A 458 -31.85 5.10 -1.70
C LEU A 458 -31.95 6.48 -2.35
N LYS A 459 -30.84 7.22 -2.35
CA LYS A 459 -30.70 8.57 -2.91
C LYS A 459 -30.11 8.56 -4.32
N PHE A 460 -29.33 7.53 -4.66
CA PHE A 460 -28.63 7.44 -5.94
C PHE A 460 -28.85 6.09 -6.61
N LEU A 461 -29.39 6.10 -7.82
CA LEU A 461 -29.55 4.92 -8.67
C LEU A 461 -28.82 5.13 -10.00
N LYS A 462 -27.96 4.18 -10.36
CA LYS A 462 -27.24 4.21 -11.63
C LYS A 462 -27.33 2.91 -12.40
N PHE A 463 -27.66 3.01 -13.68
CA PHE A 463 -27.51 1.95 -14.66
C PHE A 463 -26.39 2.35 -15.64
N ALA A 464 -25.39 1.47 -15.83
CA ALA A 464 -24.27 1.74 -16.74
C ALA A 464 -23.99 0.54 -17.64
N SER A 465 -24.19 0.69 -18.96
CA SER A 465 -24.08 -0.41 -19.93
C SER A 465 -24.84 -1.66 -19.47
N TYR A 466 -26.07 -1.45 -18.97
CA TYR A 466 -26.90 -2.48 -18.38
C TYR A 466 -28.07 -2.75 -19.33
N GLY A 467 -28.23 -4.00 -19.75
CA GLY A 467 -28.99 -4.44 -20.91
C GLY A 467 -30.47 -4.61 -20.64
N ILE A 468 -31.13 -3.60 -20.07
CA ILE A 468 -32.58 -3.63 -19.82
C ILE A 468 -33.30 -3.13 -21.07
N LEU A 469 -34.31 -3.87 -21.55
CA LEU A 469 -35.26 -3.38 -22.57
C LEU A 469 -36.35 -2.52 -21.94
N ARG A 470 -37.08 -3.07 -20.96
CA ARG A 470 -38.17 -2.38 -20.26
C ARG A 470 -37.85 -2.19 -18.79
N TRP A 471 -37.98 -0.96 -18.32
CA TRP A 471 -37.90 -0.68 -16.89
C TRP A 471 -39.31 -0.44 -16.36
N VAL A 472 -39.71 -1.26 -15.39
CA VAL A 472 -40.97 -1.14 -14.65
C VAL A 472 -40.63 -0.76 -13.22
N ALA A 473 -41.09 0.40 -12.79
CA ALA A 473 -40.89 0.89 -11.44
C ALA A 473 -42.04 1.83 -11.05
N SER A 474 -42.44 1.77 -9.79
CA SER A 474 -43.32 2.74 -9.13
C SER A 474 -42.49 3.71 -8.29
N SER A 475 -43.00 4.93 -8.11
CA SER A 475 -42.43 5.93 -7.18
C SER A 475 -42.33 5.41 -5.75
N GLU A 476 -43.27 4.56 -5.34
CA GLU A 476 -43.34 3.98 -3.98
C GLU A 476 -42.11 3.17 -3.60
N TYR A 477 -41.40 2.60 -4.58
CA TYR A 477 -40.21 1.78 -4.33
C TYR A 477 -38.95 2.62 -4.05
N PHE A 478 -38.97 3.91 -4.38
CA PHE A 478 -37.80 4.80 -4.30
C PHE A 478 -38.12 6.16 -3.67
N PRO A 479 -38.69 6.21 -2.45
CA PRO A 479 -39.23 7.44 -1.86
C PRO A 479 -38.17 8.54 -1.62
N SER A 480 -36.90 8.16 -1.45
CA SER A 480 -35.78 9.07 -1.15
C SER A 480 -34.85 9.34 -2.34
N LEU A 481 -35.22 8.94 -3.56
CA LEU A 481 -34.33 9.01 -4.71
C LEU A 481 -34.10 10.45 -5.17
N GLU A 482 -32.85 10.91 -5.12
CA GLU A 482 -32.47 12.27 -5.51
C GLU A 482 -31.83 12.33 -6.90
N ARG A 483 -31.15 11.27 -7.32
CA ARG A 483 -30.37 11.24 -8.56
C ARG A 483 -30.45 9.91 -9.29
N LEU A 484 -30.89 9.97 -10.54
CA LEU A 484 -30.90 8.87 -11.49
C LEU A 484 -29.85 9.09 -12.58
N VAL A 485 -29.00 8.09 -12.83
CA VAL A 485 -27.99 8.13 -13.90
C VAL A 485 -28.14 6.92 -14.82
N LEU A 486 -28.37 7.18 -16.12
CA LEU A 486 -28.39 6.17 -17.17
C LEU A 486 -27.22 6.43 -18.11
N GLU A 487 -26.25 5.51 -18.13
CA GLU A 487 -25.03 5.62 -18.93
C GLU A 487 -24.96 4.46 -19.92
N ARG A 488 -24.84 4.75 -21.22
CA ARG A 488 -24.73 3.74 -22.29
C ARG A 488 -25.84 2.67 -22.21
N CYS A 489 -27.04 3.05 -21.80
CA CYS A 489 -28.22 2.18 -21.74
C CYS A 489 -28.91 2.14 -23.11
N SER A 490 -28.26 1.53 -24.10
CA SER A 490 -28.72 1.54 -25.49
C SER A 490 -29.96 0.69 -25.74
N LEU A 491 -30.28 -0.28 -24.88
CA LEU A 491 -31.46 -1.15 -25.06
C LEU A 491 -32.73 -0.60 -24.41
N LEU A 492 -32.61 0.33 -23.45
CA LEU A 492 -33.74 0.82 -22.68
C LEU A 492 -34.65 1.71 -23.53
N GLU A 493 -35.93 1.34 -23.63
CA GLU A 493 -36.91 2.05 -24.47
C GLU A 493 -37.26 3.43 -23.91
N LYS A 494 -37.67 3.47 -22.64
CA LYS A 494 -38.14 4.66 -21.92
C LYS A 494 -37.88 4.57 -20.41
N ILE A 495 -37.91 5.70 -19.73
CA ILE A 495 -38.00 5.79 -18.28
C ILE A 495 -39.49 5.63 -17.90
N PRO A 496 -39.85 4.83 -16.90
CA PRO A 496 -41.23 4.77 -16.41
C PRO A 496 -41.67 6.16 -15.93
N SER A 497 -42.87 6.59 -16.34
CA SER A 497 -43.43 7.92 -16.02
C SER A 497 -43.60 8.12 -14.52
N GLU A 498 -43.87 7.04 -13.78
CA GLU A 498 -44.04 7.01 -12.33
C GLU A 498 -42.76 7.41 -11.58
N ILE A 499 -41.58 7.34 -12.21
CA ILE A 499 -40.34 7.90 -11.64
C ILE A 499 -40.44 9.43 -11.51
N GLY A 500 -41.23 10.07 -12.37
CA GLY A 500 -41.56 11.48 -12.27
C GLY A 500 -42.28 11.84 -10.97
N ASP A 501 -43.07 10.94 -10.41
CA ASP A 501 -43.86 11.21 -9.20
C ASP A 501 -43.01 11.23 -7.91
N ILE A 502 -41.71 10.92 -8.01
CA ILE A 502 -40.79 10.94 -6.88
C ILE A 502 -40.42 12.39 -6.55
N LEU A 503 -41.04 12.94 -5.50
CA LEU A 503 -40.86 14.33 -5.07
C LEU A 503 -39.42 14.70 -4.67
N THR A 504 -38.62 13.71 -4.25
CA THR A 504 -37.22 13.90 -3.85
C THR A 504 -36.26 13.96 -5.03
N LEU A 505 -36.72 13.64 -6.25
CA LEU A 505 -35.89 13.52 -7.44
C LEU A 505 -35.45 14.90 -7.94
N LYS A 506 -34.14 15.15 -7.88
CA LYS A 506 -33.52 16.42 -8.28
C LYS A 506 -32.92 16.35 -9.67
N THR A 507 -32.39 15.17 -10.05
CA THR A 507 -31.58 15.05 -11.28
C THR A 507 -31.80 13.73 -12.01
N ILE A 508 -31.99 13.82 -13.33
CA ILE A 508 -31.86 12.68 -14.25
C ILE A 508 -30.71 12.99 -15.22
N GLU A 509 -29.73 12.10 -15.27
CA GLU A 509 -28.57 12.22 -16.14
C GLU A 509 -28.54 11.09 -17.16
N LEU A 510 -28.44 11.46 -18.44
CA LEU A 510 -28.32 10.54 -19.56
C LEU A 510 -26.95 10.73 -20.21
N HIS A 511 -26.15 9.68 -20.29
CA HIS A 511 -24.82 9.71 -20.89
C HIS A 511 -24.77 8.70 -22.03
N GLN A 512 -24.57 9.16 -23.26
CA GLN A 512 -24.46 8.28 -24.44
C GLN A 512 -25.67 7.31 -24.59
N CYS A 513 -26.88 7.83 -24.37
CA CYS A 513 -28.15 7.09 -24.48
C CYS A 513 -28.90 7.41 -25.78
N LYS A 514 -29.91 6.61 -26.11
CA LYS A 514 -30.75 6.83 -27.31
C LYS A 514 -31.57 8.13 -27.17
N PRO A 515 -31.88 8.82 -28.29
CA PRO A 515 -32.77 9.98 -28.29
C PRO A 515 -34.15 9.69 -27.70
N SER A 516 -34.68 8.48 -27.85
CA SER A 516 -35.97 8.07 -27.25
C SER A 516 -35.98 8.19 -25.73
N LEU A 517 -34.88 7.81 -25.08
CA LEU A 517 -34.72 7.91 -23.63
C LEU A 517 -34.59 9.37 -23.18
N ALA A 518 -33.94 10.21 -23.99
CA ALA A 518 -33.89 11.65 -23.78
C ALA A 518 -35.28 12.31 -23.91
N SER A 519 -36.08 11.91 -24.89
CA SER A 519 -37.46 12.38 -25.02
C SER A 519 -38.31 11.96 -23.82
N SER A 520 -38.18 10.71 -23.36
CA SER A 520 -38.88 10.22 -22.16
C SER A 520 -38.49 11.01 -20.90
N ALA A 521 -37.21 11.36 -20.72
CA ALA A 521 -36.76 12.16 -19.59
C ALA A 521 -37.28 13.61 -19.65
N ARG A 522 -37.38 14.21 -20.86
CA ARG A 522 -37.97 15.54 -21.05
C ARG A 522 -39.46 15.55 -20.76
N GLN A 523 -40.19 14.52 -21.21
CA GLN A 523 -41.62 14.39 -20.92
C GLN A 523 -41.88 14.35 -19.40
N ILE A 524 -41.12 13.56 -18.64
CA ILE A 524 -41.22 13.53 -17.17
C ILE A 524 -41.00 14.92 -16.56
N LYS A 525 -40.04 15.69 -17.11
CA LYS A 525 -39.77 17.06 -16.65
C LYS A 525 -40.94 18.00 -16.95
N GLU A 526 -41.49 17.95 -18.17
CA GLU A 526 -42.63 18.77 -18.59
C GLU A 526 -43.88 18.46 -17.73
N GLU A 527 -44.12 17.18 -17.43
CA GLU A 527 -45.20 16.74 -16.54
C GLU A 527 -45.01 17.30 -15.12
N GLN A 528 -43.79 17.21 -14.54
CA GLN A 528 -43.47 17.80 -13.24
C GLN A 528 -43.66 19.33 -13.23
N GLU A 529 -43.18 20.04 -14.26
CA GLU A 529 -43.34 21.49 -14.40
C GLU A 529 -44.82 21.89 -14.52
N SER A 530 -45.63 21.10 -15.23
CA SER A 530 -47.09 21.33 -15.34
C SER A 530 -47.82 21.20 -14.01
N LEU A 531 -47.28 20.40 -13.09
CA LEU A 531 -47.78 20.23 -11.71
C LEU A 531 -47.18 21.26 -10.73
N GLY A 532 -46.36 22.20 -11.22
CA GLY A 532 -45.70 23.24 -10.42
C GLY A 532 -44.34 22.85 -9.83
N ASN A 533 -43.83 21.66 -10.14
CA ASN A 533 -42.56 21.15 -9.63
C ASN A 533 -41.39 21.48 -10.58
N ASN A 534 -40.80 22.67 -10.42
CA ASN A 534 -39.70 23.14 -11.27
C ASN A 534 -38.29 22.69 -10.80
N GLY A 535 -38.21 21.82 -9.79
CA GLY A 535 -36.94 21.42 -9.17
C GLY A 535 -36.12 20.38 -9.95
N LEU A 536 -36.75 19.66 -10.88
CA LEU A 536 -36.13 18.55 -11.61
C LEU A 536 -35.21 19.04 -12.73
N GLN A 537 -33.94 18.62 -12.69
CA GLN A 537 -32.95 18.91 -13.73
C GLN A 537 -32.68 17.68 -14.60
N ILE A 538 -32.72 17.88 -15.92
CA ILE A 538 -32.35 16.86 -16.91
C ILE A 538 -31.00 17.24 -17.52
N LYS A 539 -30.02 16.33 -17.49
CA LYS A 539 -28.69 16.53 -18.08
C LYS A 539 -28.42 15.43 -19.11
N ILE A 540 -28.10 15.82 -20.33
CA ILE A 540 -27.86 14.90 -21.45
C ILE A 540 -26.45 15.15 -21.97
N PHE A 541 -25.64 14.09 -22.05
CA PHE A 541 -24.23 14.10 -22.43
C PHE A 541 -23.94 13.15 -23.59
#